data_AF-A0A225UB43-F1
#
_entry.id   AF-A0A225UB43-F1
#
_cell.length_a   1.000
_cell.length_b   1.000
_cell.length_c   1.000
_cell.angle_alpha   90.00
_cell.angle_beta   90.00
_cell.angle_gamma   90.00
#
_symmetry.space_group_name_H-M   'P 1'
#
loop_
_entity.id
_entity.type
_entity.pdbx_description
1 polymer ?
#
loop_
_entity_poly.entity_id
_entity_poly.type
_entity_poly.pdbx_seq_one_letter_code
_entity_poly.pdbx_strand_id
1 'polypeptide(L)'
;FPDRPVTRLNESGRDRVDFDEALLPEDSWIQDRDPDEYEVERISDVRTGKRTRYGRIYREFLVYWRGYEDPTWIDEADLNCSALLHEFLRDRASRNRFGVMQSHEEP
;
A
#
# COMPACT_ATOMS: atom_id res chain seq x y z
N PHE A 1 31.65 -23.70 26.16
CA PHE A 1 30.30 -23.12 26.03
C PHE A 1 29.39 -23.95 26.93
N PRO A 2 28.68 -23.41 27.92
CA PRO A 2 27.75 -24.24 28.66
C PRO A 2 26.53 -24.53 27.77
N ASP A 3 26.11 -25.79 27.78
CA ASP A 3 24.96 -26.30 27.05
C ASP A 3 23.67 -25.57 27.40
N ARG A 4 22.87 -25.29 26.37
CA ARG A 4 21.56 -24.65 26.44
C ARG A 4 20.60 -25.57 27.22
N PRO A 5 19.90 -25.08 28.27
CA PRO A 5 18.89 -25.90 28.92
C PRO A 5 17.73 -26.16 27.94
N VAL A 6 17.42 -27.43 27.72
CA VAL A 6 16.25 -27.86 26.97
C VAL A 6 15.06 -27.75 27.91
N THR A 7 14.34 -26.63 27.83
CA THR A 7 13.05 -26.46 28.50
C THR A 7 12.06 -27.43 27.86
N ARG A 8 11.79 -28.56 28.51
CA ARG A 8 10.62 -29.39 28.18
C ARG A 8 9.39 -28.67 28.69
N LEU A 9 8.62 -28.07 27.78
CA LEU A 9 7.28 -27.57 28.08
C LEU A 9 6.40 -28.77 28.42
N ASN A 10 6.13 -28.92 29.71
CA ASN A 10 5.06 -29.75 30.21
C ASN A 10 3.74 -29.05 29.84
N GLU A 11 3.00 -29.68 28.94
CA GLU A 11 1.70 -29.28 28.44
C GLU A 11 0.62 -29.47 29.53
N SER A 12 0.76 -28.79 30.66
CA SER A 12 -0.32 -28.64 31.63
C SER A 12 -1.12 -27.42 31.24
N GLY A 13 -2.26 -27.63 30.59
CA GLY A 13 -3.09 -26.60 29.95
C GLY A 13 -3.60 -25.51 30.88
N ARG A 14 -2.76 -24.49 31.10
CA ARG A 14 -3.08 -23.18 31.67
C ARG A 14 -2.03 -22.16 31.22
N ASP A 15 -2.11 -21.77 29.96
CA ASP A 15 -1.65 -20.45 29.49
C ASP A 15 -2.46 -20.09 28.24
N ARG A 16 -3.77 -20.40 28.30
CA ARG A 16 -4.74 -19.60 27.55
C ARG A 16 -4.59 -18.24 28.18
N VAL A 17 -3.91 -17.32 27.50
CA VAL A 17 -4.13 -15.91 27.73
C VAL A 17 -5.64 -15.74 27.65
N ASP A 18 -6.29 -15.64 28.82
CA ASP A 18 -7.69 -15.29 28.92
C ASP A 18 -7.72 -13.82 28.49
N PHE A 19 -7.72 -13.62 27.17
CA PHE A 19 -8.04 -12.36 26.55
C PHE A 19 -9.52 -12.17 26.85
N ASP A 20 -9.82 -11.80 28.09
CA ASP A 20 -11.14 -11.39 28.52
C ASP A 20 -11.47 -10.14 27.73
N GLU A 21 -12.05 -10.34 26.55
CA GLU A 21 -12.48 -9.30 25.62
C GLU A 21 -13.47 -8.33 26.30
N ALA A 22 -14.12 -8.78 27.40
CA ALA A 22 -14.98 -7.98 28.27
C ALA A 22 -14.24 -6.96 29.16
N LEU A 23 -12.92 -7.03 29.29
CA LEU A 23 -12.10 -6.08 30.06
C LEU A 23 -11.44 -5.01 29.17
N LEU A 24 -11.45 -5.19 27.86
CA LEU A 24 -10.98 -4.16 26.94
C LEU A 24 -12.05 -3.06 26.88
N PRO A 25 -11.69 -1.78 26.96
CA PRO A 25 -12.60 -0.71 26.62
C PRO A 25 -13.19 -0.98 25.23
N GLU A 26 -14.49 -0.76 25.03
CA GLU A 26 -15.13 -0.90 23.71
C GLU A 26 -14.40 -0.11 22.61
N ASP A 27 -13.70 0.96 22.98
CA ASP A 27 -12.90 1.81 22.10
C ASP A 27 -11.52 1.22 21.73
N SER A 28 -11.13 0.06 22.27
CA SER A 28 -9.82 -0.57 22.01
C SER A 28 -9.62 -0.99 20.55
N TRP A 29 -10.69 -1.05 19.76
CA TRP A 29 -10.69 -1.42 18.34
C TRP A 29 -10.84 -0.21 17.42
N ILE A 30 -11.07 0.97 17.98
CA ILE A 30 -11.08 2.22 17.23
C ILE A 30 -9.63 2.54 16.92
N GLN A 31 -9.28 2.44 15.64
CA GLN A 31 -7.99 2.95 15.19
C GLN A 31 -8.01 4.46 15.43
N ASP A 32 -7.06 4.94 16.25
CA ASP A 32 -6.74 6.36 16.43
C ASP A 32 -6.10 6.86 15.13
N ARG A 33 -6.90 6.87 14.07
CA ARG A 33 -6.52 7.32 12.74
C ARG A 33 -6.71 8.82 12.71
N ASP A 34 -5.67 9.52 12.27
CA ASP A 34 -5.77 10.95 12.07
C ASP A 34 -6.89 11.26 11.07
N PRO A 35 -7.78 12.23 11.35
CA PRO A 35 -8.87 12.58 10.43
C PRO A 35 -8.38 13.02 9.03
N ASP A 36 -7.10 13.39 8.89
CA ASP A 36 -6.49 13.75 7.61
C ASP A 36 -5.82 12.56 6.88
N GLU A 37 -5.82 11.37 7.47
CA GLU A 37 -5.34 10.15 6.81
C GLU A 37 -6.47 9.49 6.01
N TYR A 38 -6.21 9.13 4.75
CA TYR A 38 -7.17 8.49 3.85
C TYR A 38 -6.65 7.16 3.31
N GLU A 39 -7.48 6.12 3.33
CA GLU A 39 -7.14 4.83 2.71
C GLU A 39 -7.24 4.92 1.18
N VAL A 40 -6.16 4.56 0.50
CA VAL A 40 -6.14 4.45 -0.96
C VAL A 40 -6.78 3.14 -1.39
N GLU A 41 -7.79 3.20 -2.26
CA GLU A 41 -8.40 2.03 -2.88
C GLU A 41 -7.58 1.56 -4.08
N ARG A 42 -7.24 2.46 -5.00
CA ARG A 42 -6.48 2.15 -6.22
C ARG A 42 -5.85 3.38 -6.86
N ILE A 43 -4.83 3.14 -7.68
CA ILE A 43 -4.21 4.15 -8.56
C ILE A 43 -4.67 3.86 -9.99
N SER A 44 -5.23 4.85 -10.66
CA SER A 44 -5.81 4.67 -12.01
C SER A 44 -4.97 5.26 -13.13
N ASP A 45 -4.27 6.36 -12.87
CA ASP A 45 -3.48 7.05 -13.88
C ASP A 45 -2.27 7.77 -13.27
N VAL A 46 -1.32 8.14 -14.12
CA VAL A 46 -0.18 9.01 -13.77
C VAL A 46 0.02 10.05 -14.87
N ARG A 47 0.19 11.30 -14.42
CA ARG A 47 0.60 12.42 -15.29
C ARG A 47 2.00 12.89 -14.90
N THR A 48 2.83 13.09 -15.91
CA THR A 48 4.18 13.65 -15.75
C THR A 48 4.16 15.14 -16.03
N GLY A 49 4.55 15.93 -15.04
CA GLY A 49 4.67 17.38 -15.13
C GLY A 49 6.02 17.85 -15.68
N LYS A 50 6.31 19.13 -15.45
CA LYS A 50 7.59 19.73 -15.85
C LYS A 50 8.75 19.09 -15.09
N ARG A 51 9.89 19.00 -15.76
CA ARG A 51 11.14 18.57 -15.16
C ARG A 51 11.66 19.65 -14.22
N THR A 52 12.04 19.28 -13.01
CA THR A 52 12.67 20.20 -12.05
C THR A 52 14.06 20.61 -12.55
N ARG A 53 14.59 21.71 -12.00
CA ARG A 53 15.95 22.20 -12.28
C ARG A 53 17.05 21.16 -12.08
N TYR A 54 16.80 20.14 -11.25
CA TYR A 54 17.74 19.07 -10.92
C TYR A 54 17.50 17.80 -11.75
N GLY A 55 16.67 17.87 -12.79
CA GLY A 55 16.43 16.77 -13.70
C GLY A 55 15.43 15.72 -13.19
N ARG A 56 14.80 15.91 -12.02
CA ARG A 56 13.70 15.04 -11.57
C ARG A 56 12.43 15.37 -12.34
N ILE A 57 11.68 14.35 -12.75
CA ILE A 57 10.38 14.53 -13.41
C ILE A 57 9.33 14.56 -12.31
N TYR A 58 8.51 15.62 -12.28
CA TYR A 58 7.37 15.70 -11.37
C TYR A 58 6.30 14.71 -11.82
N ARG A 59 5.74 13.92 -10.90
CA ARG A 59 4.74 12.89 -11.21
C ARG A 59 3.60 13.00 -10.22
N GLU A 60 2.40 13.08 -10.74
CA GLU A 60 1.18 13.00 -9.94
C GLU A 60 0.39 11.77 -10.35
N PHE A 61 -0.21 11.13 -9.35
CA PHE A 61 -1.01 9.93 -9.50
C PHE A 61 -2.46 10.24 -9.21
N LEU A 62 -3.36 9.69 -10.03
CA LEU A 62 -4.79 9.78 -9.80
C LEU A 62 -5.20 8.65 -8.84
N VAL A 63 -5.59 9.05 -7.64
CA VAL A 63 -5.87 8.17 -6.49
C VAL A 63 -7.36 8.12 -6.24
N TYR A 64 -7.91 6.91 -6.19
CA TYR A 64 -9.25 6.66 -5.67
C TYR A 64 -9.16 6.33 -4.18
N TRP A 65 -9.97 7.01 -3.38
CA TRP A 65 -10.01 6.83 -1.94
C TRP A 65 -11.14 5.89 -1.54
N ARG A 66 -10.87 5.04 -0.55
CA ARG A 66 -11.85 4.09 -0.07
C ARG A 66 -13.03 4.82 0.58
N GLY A 67 -14.23 4.64 0.03
CA GLY A 67 -15.45 5.29 0.52
C GLY A 67 -15.71 6.69 -0.04
N TYR A 68 -14.93 7.15 -1.01
CA TYR A 68 -15.17 8.42 -1.72
C TYR A 68 -15.29 8.18 -3.22
N GLU A 69 -16.21 8.91 -3.86
CA GLU A 69 -16.46 8.76 -5.31
C GLU A 69 -15.45 9.56 -6.15
N ASP A 70 -14.97 10.67 -5.62
CA ASP A 70 -14.12 11.61 -6.35
C ASP A 70 -12.63 11.27 -6.17
N PRO A 71 -11.92 10.91 -7.26
CA PRO A 71 -10.48 10.69 -7.21
C PRO A 71 -9.71 12.02 -7.21
N THR A 72 -8.52 12.03 -6.62
CA THR A 72 -7.67 13.21 -6.55
C THR A 72 -6.28 12.97 -7.11
N TRP A 73 -5.66 14.01 -7.66
CA TRP A 73 -4.25 13.98 -8.09
C TRP A 73 -3.35 14.25 -6.89
N ILE A 74 -2.45 13.31 -6.57
CA ILE A 74 -1.51 13.39 -5.46
C ILE A 74 -0.08 13.28 -5.98
N ASP A 75 0.84 14.09 -5.43
CA ASP A 75 2.26 14.01 -5.78
C ASP A 75 2.87 12.69 -5.34
N GLU A 76 3.87 12.23 -6.08
CA GLU A 76 4.62 11.02 -5.72
C GLU A 76 5.19 11.07 -4.29
N ALA A 77 5.62 12.23 -3.80
CA ALA A 77 6.19 12.38 -2.46
C ALA A 77 5.14 12.26 -1.34
N ASP A 78 3.88 12.58 -1.63
CA ASP A 78 2.77 12.55 -0.66
C ASP A 78 2.05 11.20 -0.66
N LEU A 79 2.36 10.31 -1.62
CA LEU A 79 1.70 9.03 -1.80
C LEU A 79 2.36 7.91 -0.99
N ASN A 80 1.79 7.57 0.17
CA ASN A 80 2.34 6.56 1.08
C ASN A 80 2.03 5.08 0.71
N CYS A 81 1.39 4.80 -0.43
CA CYS A 81 1.00 3.44 -0.83
C CYS A 81 1.94 2.83 -1.89
N SER A 82 3.22 2.63 -1.52
CA SER A 82 4.26 2.16 -2.45
C SER A 82 3.93 0.83 -3.13
N ALA A 83 3.23 -0.09 -2.45
CA ALA A 83 2.85 -1.39 -3.02
C ALA A 83 1.92 -1.23 -4.25
N LEU A 84 0.84 -0.45 -4.09
CA LEU A 84 -0.10 -0.14 -5.18
C LEU A 84 0.59 0.60 -6.32
N LEU A 85 1.50 1.53 -5.98
CA LEU A 85 2.27 2.27 -6.97
C LEU A 85 3.15 1.33 -7.82
N HIS A 86 3.84 0.38 -7.18
CA HIS A 86 4.68 -0.59 -7.86
C HIS A 86 3.88 -1.52 -8.79
N GLU A 87 2.72 -1.99 -8.34
CA GLU A 87 1.81 -2.79 -9.16
C GLU A 87 1.33 -2.02 -10.40
N PHE A 88 0.83 -0.80 -10.20
CA PHE A 88 0.38 0.06 -11.29
C PHE A 88 1.48 0.34 -12.34
N LEU A 89 2.70 0.68 -11.89
CA LEU A 89 3.82 0.93 -12.80
C LEU A 89 4.27 -0.33 -13.54
N ARG A 90 4.25 -1.49 -12.87
CA ARG A 90 4.57 -2.79 -13.48
C ARG A 90 3.55 -3.14 -14.58
N ASP A 91 2.27 -2.96 -14.31
CA ASP A 91 1.20 -3.21 -15.28
C ASP A 91 1.26 -2.27 -16.47
N ARG A 92 1.63 -1.00 -16.26
CA ARG A 92 1.83 -0.07 -17.37
C ARG A 92 3.04 -0.45 -18.22
N ALA A 93 4.14 -0.86 -17.59
CA ALA A 93 5.33 -1.32 -18.29
C ALA A 93 5.05 -2.61 -19.08
N SER A 94 4.24 -3.53 -18.53
CA SER A 94 3.84 -4.76 -19.23
C SER A 94 3.00 -4.42 -20.46
N ARG A 95 1.96 -3.58 -20.33
CA ARG A 95 1.13 -3.12 -21.45
C ARG A 95 1.94 -2.41 -22.54
N ASN A 96 2.90 -1.56 -22.17
CA ASN A 96 3.76 -0.88 -23.14
C ASN A 96 4.62 -1.85 -23.98
N ARG A 97 5.03 -2.98 -23.39
CA ARG A 97 5.77 -4.01 -24.13
C ARG A 97 4.92 -4.74 -25.17
N PHE A 98 3.62 -4.87 -24.93
CA PHE A 98 2.70 -5.50 -25.89
C PHE A 98 2.21 -4.53 -26.99
N GLY A 99 2.24 -3.21 -26.74
CA GLY A 99 1.90 -2.20 -27.76
C GLY A 99 2.94 -2.04 -28.87
N VAL A 100 4.22 -2.34 -28.60
CA VAL A 100 5.33 -2.22 -29.57
C VAL A 100 5.25 -3.24 -30.73
N MET A 101 4.42 -4.29 -30.61
CA MET A 101 4.29 -5.33 -31.65
C MET A 101 3.20 -5.08 -32.71
N GLN A 102 2.40 -4.01 -32.62
CA GLN A 102 1.26 -3.75 -33.53
C GLN A 102 1.42 -2.48 -34.39
N SER A 103 2.59 -2.22 -34.97
CA SER A 103 2.81 -1.04 -35.82
C SER A 103 3.24 -1.34 -37.26
N HIS A 104 2.76 -2.45 -37.85
CA HIS A 104 2.85 -2.60 -39.30
C HIS A 104 1.69 -3.44 -39.84
N GLU A 105 0.60 -2.76 -40.20
CA GLU A 105 -0.17 -3.14 -41.38
C GLU A 105 -0.74 -1.83 -41.95
N GLU A 106 -0.11 -1.35 -43.02
CA GLU A 106 -0.63 -0.31 -43.91
C GLU A 106 -1.00 -0.97 -45.26
N PRO A 107 -1.94 -0.38 -46.01
CA PRO A 107 -3.11 -1.04 -46.60
C PRO A 107 -2.90 -1.79 -47.92
#